data_AF-A0A9X0D2G9-F1
#
_entry.id   AF-A0A9X0D2G9-F1
#
_cell.length_a   1.000
_cell.length_b   1.000
_cell.length_c   1.000
_cell.angle_alpha   90.00
_cell.angle_beta   90.00
_cell.angle_gamma   90.00
#
_symmetry.space_group_name_H-M   'P 1'
#
loop_
_entity.id
_entity.type
_entity.pdbx_description
1 polymer ?
#
loop_
_entity_poly.entity_id
_entity_poly.type
_entity_poly.pdbx_seq_one_letter_code
_entity_poly.pdbx_strand_id
1 'polypeptide(L)'
;MLNTYFKFMFVREPFERLLSAYLDKFYSGDPAFHNNYGKEIVRRYRPGSRPEDKNITFDEFVNYVINIGNGYWNEHWQTYDKLCHPCAVHYDFIGRFENLEEEARYVLSGISRNLSVSFPQVNPSNTSTKVPFYYSQIPRERLYKVVQLFGGDSKMFGYDFPKSLRVNIS
;
A
#
# COMPACT_ATOMS: atom_id res chain seq x y z
N MET A 1 -0.94 -4.21 -28.50
CA MET A 1 -1.62 -2.92 -28.19
C MET A 1 -0.98 -2.39 -26.92
N LEU A 2 -0.46 -1.14 -26.90
CA LEU A 2 0.30 -0.42 -25.85
C LEU A 2 1.67 0.15 -26.30
N ASN A 3 2.13 -0.14 -27.52
CA ASN A 3 3.47 0.26 -27.99
C ASN A 3 3.62 1.77 -28.29
N THR A 4 2.52 2.50 -28.43
CA THR A 4 2.50 3.92 -28.84
C THR A 4 2.20 4.88 -27.69
N TYR A 5 2.01 4.37 -26.47
CA TYR A 5 1.69 5.17 -25.29
C TYR A 5 2.90 5.26 -24.36
N PHE A 6 3.10 6.44 -23.76
CA PHE A 6 3.98 6.59 -22.61
C PHE A 6 3.33 5.96 -21.39
N LYS A 7 3.95 4.93 -20.82
CA LYS A 7 3.43 4.13 -19.72
C LYS A 7 4.24 4.45 -18.48
N PHE A 8 3.58 4.86 -17.42
CA PHE A 8 4.22 5.11 -16.14
C PHE A 8 3.44 4.46 -15.00
N MET A 9 4.14 4.21 -13.90
CA MET A 9 3.53 3.82 -12.63
C MET A 9 4.28 4.48 -11.48
N PHE A 10 3.64 4.58 -10.32
CA PHE A 10 4.26 5.05 -9.09
C PHE A 10 4.22 3.93 -8.04
N VAL A 11 5.38 3.69 -7.43
CA VAL A 11 5.59 2.73 -6.36
C VAL A 11 5.90 3.43 -5.05
N ARG A 12 5.61 2.77 -3.95
CA ARG A 12 5.96 3.22 -2.60
C ARG A 12 6.56 2.03 -1.85
N GLU A 13 7.39 2.30 -0.85
CA GLU A 13 7.85 1.28 0.09
C GLU A 13 6.64 0.40 0.54
N PRO A 14 6.64 -0.93 0.29
CA PRO A 14 5.43 -1.74 0.41
C PRO A 14 4.80 -1.77 1.81
N PHE A 15 5.58 -1.75 2.88
CA PHE A 15 5.05 -1.77 4.24
C PHE A 15 4.48 -0.41 4.64
N GLU A 16 5.10 0.67 4.20
CA GLU A 16 4.57 2.02 4.31
C GLU A 16 3.27 2.18 3.53
N ARG A 17 3.19 1.62 2.31
CA ARG A 17 1.96 1.63 1.50
C ARG A 17 0.82 0.92 2.22
N LEU A 18 1.07 -0.28 2.77
CA LEU A 18 0.07 -1.03 3.52
C LEU A 18 -0.41 -0.24 4.76
N LEU A 19 0.51 0.37 5.51
CA LEU A 19 0.14 1.22 6.65
C LEU A 19 -0.64 2.46 6.22
N SER A 20 -0.26 3.09 5.10
CA SER A 20 -0.96 4.25 4.56
C SER A 20 -2.41 3.91 4.20
N ALA A 21 -2.63 2.73 3.60
CA ALA A 21 -3.97 2.23 3.31
C ALA A 21 -4.80 2.07 4.59
N TYR A 22 -4.22 1.49 5.64
CA TYR A 22 -4.90 1.38 6.94
C TYR A 22 -5.26 2.75 7.53
N LEU A 23 -4.31 3.68 7.54
CA LEU A 23 -4.49 4.99 8.14
C LEU A 23 -5.58 5.80 7.42
N ASP A 24 -5.60 5.71 6.10
CA ASP A 24 -6.58 6.40 5.27
C ASP A 24 -7.98 5.76 5.38
N LYS A 25 -8.07 4.43 5.28
CA LYS A 25 -9.35 3.73 5.12
C LYS A 25 -10.03 3.35 6.43
N PHE A 26 -9.26 3.08 7.48
CA PHE A 26 -9.81 2.57 8.75
C PHE A 26 -9.57 3.52 9.91
N TYR A 27 -8.35 4.05 10.06
CA TYR A 27 -8.05 4.96 11.16
C TYR A 27 -8.78 6.31 11.01
N SER A 28 -8.78 6.88 9.81
CA SER A 28 -9.50 8.13 9.51
C SER A 28 -11.03 7.94 9.44
N GLY A 29 -11.49 6.68 9.42
CA GLY A 29 -12.91 6.33 9.54
C GLY A 29 -13.73 6.44 8.25
N ASP A 30 -13.17 6.07 7.10
CA ASP A 30 -13.91 6.04 5.81
C ASP A 30 -15.14 5.09 5.90
N PRO A 31 -16.37 5.63 5.82
CA PRO A 31 -17.58 4.82 5.98
C PRO A 31 -17.77 3.77 4.89
N ALA A 32 -17.31 4.04 3.65
CA ALA A 32 -17.46 3.12 2.54
C ALA A 32 -16.54 1.91 2.71
N PHE A 33 -15.29 2.15 3.09
CA PHE A 33 -14.34 1.07 3.39
C PHE A 33 -14.75 0.28 4.63
N HIS A 34 -15.30 0.95 5.65
CA HIS A 34 -15.84 0.22 6.79
C HIS A 34 -17.01 -0.70 6.37
N ASN A 35 -17.94 -0.22 5.53
CA ASN A 35 -19.04 -1.03 5.05
C ASN A 35 -18.57 -2.23 4.20
N ASN A 36 -17.60 -2.01 3.31
CA ASN A 36 -17.14 -3.03 2.36
C ASN A 36 -16.18 -4.05 2.99
N TYR A 37 -15.32 -3.61 3.92
CA TYR A 37 -14.26 -4.45 4.49
C TYR A 37 -14.32 -4.48 6.02
N GLY A 38 -14.50 -3.34 6.68
CA GLY A 38 -14.46 -3.23 8.14
C GLY A 38 -15.43 -4.18 8.86
N LYS A 39 -16.68 -4.27 8.40
CA LYS A 39 -17.68 -5.19 8.96
C LYS A 39 -17.24 -6.65 8.88
N GLU A 40 -16.59 -7.03 7.79
CA GLU A 40 -16.05 -8.37 7.64
C GLU A 40 -14.90 -8.62 8.60
N ILE A 41 -13.99 -7.66 8.74
CA ILE A 41 -12.87 -7.72 9.68
C ILE A 41 -13.37 -7.91 11.12
N VAL A 42 -14.37 -7.12 11.55
CA VAL A 42 -14.99 -7.27 12.88
C VAL A 42 -15.60 -8.66 13.04
N ARG A 43 -16.40 -9.12 12.07
CA ARG A 43 -17.05 -10.45 12.15
C ARG A 43 -16.04 -11.59 12.27
N ARG A 44 -14.90 -11.49 11.58
CA ARG A 44 -13.87 -12.54 11.58
C ARG A 44 -13.06 -12.57 12.88
N TYR A 45 -12.73 -11.41 13.46
CA TYR A 45 -11.74 -11.33 14.53
C TYR A 45 -12.28 -10.89 15.88
N ARG A 46 -13.55 -10.47 15.97
CA ARG A 46 -14.22 -10.07 17.22
C ARG A 46 -15.57 -10.79 17.36
N PRO A 47 -15.59 -12.12 17.63
CA PRO A 47 -16.84 -12.83 17.82
C PRO A 47 -17.65 -12.23 18.97
N GLY A 48 -18.92 -11.88 18.70
CA GLY A 48 -19.82 -11.25 19.65
C GLY A 48 -19.83 -9.70 19.63
N SER A 49 -18.92 -9.05 18.91
CA SER A 49 -18.94 -7.60 18.69
C SER A 49 -19.94 -7.17 17.62
N ARG A 50 -20.27 -5.87 17.60
CA ARG A 50 -21.19 -5.31 16.60
C ARG A 50 -20.40 -5.04 15.31
N PRO A 51 -20.82 -5.55 14.14
CA PRO A 51 -20.10 -5.33 12.89
C PRO A 51 -19.88 -3.85 12.53
N GLU A 52 -20.69 -2.94 13.07
CA GLU A 52 -20.61 -1.49 12.88
C GLU A 52 -19.47 -0.82 13.67
N ASP A 53 -18.72 -1.58 14.49
CA ASP A 53 -17.59 -1.07 15.28
C ASP A 53 -16.44 -0.63 14.35
N LYS A 54 -16.29 0.69 14.17
CA LYS A 54 -15.35 1.29 13.21
C LYS A 54 -13.89 1.30 13.64
N ASN A 55 -13.61 0.99 14.90
CA ASN A 55 -12.28 1.03 15.48
C ASN A 55 -11.43 -0.19 15.10
N ILE A 56 -11.32 -0.49 13.81
CA ILE A 56 -10.46 -1.58 13.30
C ILE A 56 -9.01 -1.26 13.68
N THR A 57 -8.32 -2.22 14.30
CA THR A 57 -6.90 -2.08 14.62
C THR A 57 -6.03 -2.41 13.42
N PHE A 58 -4.78 -1.92 13.43
CA PHE A 58 -3.83 -2.26 12.38
C PHE A 58 -3.57 -3.76 12.31
N ASP A 59 -3.52 -4.42 13.47
CA ASP A 59 -3.31 -5.86 13.55
C ASP A 59 -4.43 -6.66 12.87
N GLU A 60 -5.69 -6.30 13.11
CA GLU A 60 -6.84 -6.95 12.48
C GLU A 60 -6.89 -6.70 10.97
N PHE A 61 -6.55 -5.49 10.55
CA PHE A 61 -6.45 -5.17 9.13
C PHE A 61 -5.33 -5.98 8.46
N VAL A 62 -4.14 -6.05 9.06
CA VAL A 62 -3.04 -6.87 8.54
C VAL A 62 -3.45 -8.34 8.50
N ASN A 63 -4.07 -8.84 9.57
CA ASN A 63 -4.56 -10.21 9.66
C ASN A 63 -5.60 -10.51 8.57
N TYR A 64 -6.47 -9.55 8.26
CA TYR A 64 -7.38 -9.65 7.12
C TYR A 64 -6.63 -9.79 5.81
N VAL A 65 -5.71 -8.86 5.51
CA VAL A 65 -4.97 -8.82 4.24
C VAL A 65 -4.21 -10.12 3.97
N ILE A 66 -3.48 -10.65 4.96
CA ILE A 66 -2.73 -11.91 4.78
C ILE A 66 -3.62 -13.15 4.61
N ASN A 67 -4.93 -13.04 4.88
CA ASN A 67 -5.91 -14.13 4.79
C ASN A 67 -7.00 -13.89 3.73
N ILE A 68 -6.80 -12.96 2.78
CA ILE A 68 -7.74 -12.76 1.65
C ILE A 68 -7.74 -14.00 0.73
N GLY A 69 -6.58 -14.63 0.51
CA GLY A 69 -6.42 -15.77 -0.38
C GLY A 69 -6.86 -15.44 -1.82
N ASN A 70 -7.73 -16.27 -2.39
CA ASN A 70 -8.28 -16.08 -3.75
C ASN A 70 -9.48 -15.11 -3.79
N GLY A 71 -9.71 -14.35 -2.71
CA GLY A 71 -10.77 -13.34 -2.65
C GLY A 71 -10.48 -12.10 -3.48
N TYR A 72 -11.36 -11.10 -3.35
CA TYR A 72 -11.18 -9.80 -4.01
C TYR A 72 -10.12 -8.96 -3.27
N TRP A 73 -9.12 -8.49 -4.01
CA TRP A 73 -8.05 -7.64 -3.50
C TRP A 73 -8.30 -6.19 -3.91
N ASN A 74 -8.26 -5.27 -2.94
CA ASN A 74 -8.34 -3.85 -3.23
C ASN A 74 -6.99 -3.30 -3.72
N GLU A 75 -7.04 -2.32 -4.61
CA GLU A 75 -5.89 -1.64 -5.21
C GLU A 75 -4.94 -1.00 -4.19
N HIS A 76 -5.38 -0.72 -2.95
CA HIS A 76 -4.52 -0.15 -1.91
C HIS A 76 -3.60 -1.16 -1.21
N TRP A 77 -3.95 -2.46 -1.20
CA TRP A 77 -3.14 -3.52 -0.57
C TRP A 77 -2.90 -4.74 -1.46
N GLN A 78 -3.24 -4.67 -2.74
CA GLN A 78 -2.78 -5.60 -3.76
C GLN A 78 -1.28 -5.41 -4.03
N THR A 79 -0.54 -6.48 -4.26
CA THR A 79 0.88 -6.42 -4.65
C THR A 79 1.05 -5.85 -6.05
N TYR A 80 2.17 -5.18 -6.32
CA TYR A 80 2.39 -4.54 -7.62
C TYR A 80 2.51 -5.56 -8.76
N ASP A 81 3.01 -6.77 -8.51
CA ASP A 81 3.06 -7.84 -9.51
C ASP A 81 1.66 -8.22 -10.05
N LYS A 82 0.63 -8.09 -9.20
CA LYS A 82 -0.77 -8.33 -9.56
C LYS A 82 -1.54 -7.08 -9.98
N LEU A 83 -1.22 -5.93 -9.40
CA LEU A 83 -1.95 -4.69 -9.66
C LEU A 83 -1.57 -4.06 -11.00
N CYS A 84 -0.26 -4.00 -11.27
CA CYS A 84 0.29 -3.27 -12.41
C CYS A 84 1.00 -4.18 -13.42
N HIS A 85 1.24 -5.44 -13.06
CA HIS A 85 1.93 -6.42 -13.90
C HIS A 85 3.22 -5.90 -14.55
N PRO A 86 4.17 -5.33 -13.77
CA PRO A 86 5.42 -4.77 -14.30
C PRO A 86 6.30 -5.78 -15.05
N CYS A 87 6.06 -7.09 -14.87
CA CYS A 87 6.70 -8.13 -15.67
C CYS A 87 6.12 -8.28 -17.09
N ALA A 88 4.86 -7.88 -17.30
CA ALA A 88 4.16 -7.99 -18.59
C ALA A 88 4.04 -6.64 -19.31
N VAL A 89 3.99 -5.53 -18.55
CA VAL A 89 3.91 -4.18 -19.07
C VAL A 89 5.29 -3.53 -19.01
N HIS A 90 5.82 -3.14 -20.16
CA HIS A 90 7.10 -2.45 -20.24
C HIS A 90 6.91 -0.95 -19.95
N TYR A 91 7.03 -0.55 -18.69
CA TYR A 91 6.87 0.85 -18.27
C TYR A 91 8.04 1.72 -18.77
N ASP A 92 7.71 2.87 -19.33
CA ASP A 92 8.67 3.88 -19.76
C ASP A 92 9.21 4.69 -18.55
N PHE A 93 8.46 4.74 -17.45
CA PHE A 93 8.87 5.37 -16.19
C PHE A 93 8.26 4.68 -14.96
N ILE A 94 9.06 4.48 -13.92
CA ILE A 94 8.60 3.99 -12.61
C ILE A 94 9.05 5.01 -11.55
N GLY A 95 8.09 5.77 -11.04
CA GLY A 95 8.31 6.74 -9.98
C GLY A 95 8.15 6.15 -8.58
N ARG A 96 8.74 6.79 -7.58
CA ARG A 96 8.69 6.62 -6.15
C ARG A 96 7.87 7.73 -5.47
N PHE A 97 6.92 7.33 -4.62
CA PHE A 97 6.14 8.24 -3.79
C PHE A 97 7.00 9.09 -2.83
N GLU A 98 8.21 8.63 -2.52
CA GLU A 98 9.16 9.38 -1.70
C GLU A 98 9.57 10.73 -2.34
N ASN A 99 9.52 10.83 -3.68
CA ASN A 99 9.85 12.03 -4.46
C ASN A 99 8.69 12.47 -5.37
N LEU A 100 7.45 12.24 -4.94
CA LEU A 100 6.25 12.28 -5.78
C LEU A 100 6.12 13.56 -6.62
N GLU A 101 6.35 14.74 -6.04
CA GLU A 101 6.21 16.01 -6.77
C GLU A 101 7.24 16.18 -7.89
N GLU A 102 8.50 15.81 -7.64
CA GLU A 102 9.57 15.92 -8.63
C GLU A 102 9.34 14.94 -9.78
N GLU A 103 9.00 13.70 -9.46
CA GLU A 103 8.79 12.69 -10.47
C GLU A 103 7.49 12.85 -11.23
N ALA A 104 6.43 13.37 -10.60
CA ALA A 104 5.21 13.74 -11.31
C ALA A 104 5.50 14.86 -12.31
N ARG A 105 6.35 15.84 -11.98
CA ARG A 105 6.80 16.86 -12.94
C ARG A 105 7.54 16.22 -14.13
N TYR A 106 8.37 15.21 -13.89
CA TYR A 106 9.04 14.47 -14.97
C TYR A 106 8.01 13.79 -15.89
N VAL A 107 7.06 13.05 -15.33
CA VAL A 107 5.98 12.38 -16.09
C VAL A 107 5.18 13.39 -16.92
N LEU A 108 4.75 14.51 -16.33
CA LEU A 108 3.98 15.54 -17.03
C LEU A 108 4.76 16.13 -18.21
N SER A 109 6.07 16.36 -18.03
CA SER A 109 6.93 16.85 -19.10
C SER A 109 7.11 15.85 -20.25
N GLY A 110 7.03 14.54 -19.95
CA GLY A 110 7.11 13.46 -20.93
C GLY A 110 5.83 13.24 -21.74
N ILE A 111 4.65 13.59 -21.19
CA ILE A 111 3.36 13.44 -21.88
C ILE A 111 3.18 14.52 -22.94
N SER A 112 3.43 15.79 -22.62
CA SER A 112 3.45 16.88 -23.61
C SER A 112 4.14 18.12 -23.09
N ARG A 113 4.97 18.75 -23.93
CA ARG A 113 5.58 20.05 -23.62
C ARG A 113 4.58 21.21 -23.60
N ASN A 114 3.39 21.02 -24.18
CA ASN A 114 2.34 22.04 -24.29
C ASN A 114 1.24 21.89 -23.22
N LEU A 115 1.39 20.94 -22.30
CA LEU A 115 0.44 20.72 -21.22
C LEU A 115 0.71 21.77 -20.12
N SER A 116 -0.15 22.80 -20.06
CA SER A 116 -0.12 23.81 -19.00
C SER A 116 -0.74 23.25 -17.71
N VAL A 117 -0.11 22.20 -17.15
CA VAL A 117 -0.51 21.56 -15.90
C VAL A 117 0.70 21.46 -14.97
N SER A 118 0.46 21.69 -13.70
CA SER A 118 1.43 21.49 -12.64
C SER A 118 0.93 20.41 -11.69
N PHE A 119 1.88 19.74 -11.04
CA PHE A 119 1.53 18.88 -9.92
C PHE A 119 0.96 19.75 -8.79
N PRO A 120 -0.18 19.37 -8.18
CA PRO A 120 -0.76 20.15 -7.10
C PRO A 120 0.17 20.18 -5.89
N GLN A 121 0.06 21.24 -5.10
CA GLN A 121 0.70 21.27 -3.79
C GLN A 121 0.06 20.19 -2.91
N VAL A 122 0.86 19.23 -2.45
CA VAL A 122 0.43 18.14 -1.57
C VAL A 122 1.23 18.19 -0.29
N ASN A 123 0.57 17.93 0.84
CA ASN A 123 1.27 17.74 2.09
C ASN A 123 1.90 16.33 2.09
N PRO A 124 3.23 16.21 2.26
CA PRO A 124 3.86 14.91 2.35
C PRO A 124 3.24 14.07 3.48
N SER A 125 2.91 12.83 3.16
CA SER A 125 2.49 11.86 4.16
C SER A 125 3.66 11.56 5.10
N ASN A 126 3.43 11.62 6.41
CA ASN A 126 4.38 11.17 7.43
C ASN A 126 4.10 9.72 7.88
N THR A 127 3.66 8.86 6.96
CA THR A 127 3.41 7.43 7.28
C THR A 127 4.72 6.68 7.51
N SER A 128 5.77 6.98 6.75
CA SER A 128 7.11 6.39 6.91
C SER A 128 7.60 6.45 8.36
N THR A 129 7.40 7.57 9.04
CA THR A 129 7.82 7.76 10.45
C THR A 129 7.02 6.93 11.44
N LYS A 130 5.83 6.46 11.05
CA LYS A 130 4.95 5.63 11.89
C LYS A 130 5.16 4.14 11.69
N VAL A 131 5.80 3.72 10.60
CA VAL A 131 6.05 2.31 10.28
C VAL A 131 6.66 1.54 11.46
N PRO A 132 7.73 2.02 12.13
CA PRO A 132 8.31 1.29 13.25
C PRO A 132 7.33 1.02 14.40
N PHE A 133 6.50 2.01 14.74
CA PHE A 133 5.53 1.91 15.83
C PHE A 133 4.37 0.95 15.51
N TYR A 134 3.81 1.02 14.30
CA TYR A 134 2.67 0.16 13.95
C TYR A 134 3.10 -1.29 13.76
N TYR A 135 4.24 -1.53 13.13
CA TYR A 135 4.71 -2.89 12.88
C TYR A 135 5.33 -3.55 14.12
N SER A 136 5.75 -2.80 15.14
CA SER A 136 6.21 -3.40 16.41
C SER A 136 5.06 -4.03 17.22
N GLN A 137 3.81 -3.67 16.92
CA GLN A 137 2.62 -4.22 17.57
C GLN A 137 2.13 -5.52 16.91
N ILE A 138 2.68 -5.88 15.75
CA ILE A 138 2.23 -7.06 14.99
C ILE A 138 2.95 -8.31 15.50
N PRO A 139 2.22 -9.39 15.86
CA PRO A 139 2.82 -10.66 16.22
C PRO A 139 3.79 -11.18 15.16
N ARG A 140 4.93 -11.74 15.60
CA ARG A 140 6.03 -12.20 14.73
C ARG A 140 5.57 -13.12 13.61
N GLU A 141 4.67 -14.07 13.89
CA GLU A 141 4.10 -14.99 12.89
C GLU A 141 3.36 -14.28 11.77
N ARG A 142 2.59 -13.24 12.11
CA ARG A 142 1.82 -12.44 11.17
C ARG A 142 2.75 -11.55 10.37
N LEU A 143 3.72 -10.94 11.05
CA LEU A 143 4.76 -10.13 10.42
C LEU A 143 5.52 -10.91 9.34
N TYR A 144 5.89 -12.15 9.63
CA TYR A 144 6.54 -13.03 8.65
C TYR A 144 5.69 -13.24 7.41
N LYS A 145 4.38 -13.49 7.56
CA LYS A 145 3.44 -13.62 6.43
C LYS A 145 3.29 -12.33 5.62
N VAL A 146 3.29 -11.17 6.28
CA VAL A 146 3.29 -9.86 5.58
C VAL A 146 4.57 -9.70 4.75
N VAL A 147 5.73 -10.06 5.32
CA VAL A 147 7.00 -10.03 4.58
C VAL A 147 7.00 -11.01 3.41
N GLN A 148 6.44 -12.21 3.57
CA GLN A 148 6.29 -13.15 2.46
C GLN A 148 5.39 -12.60 1.35
N LEU A 149 4.30 -11.91 1.71
CA LEU A 149 3.35 -11.35 0.76
C LEU A 149 3.92 -10.16 -0.01
N PHE A 150 4.54 -9.20 0.67
CA PHE A 150 4.98 -7.93 0.06
C PHE A 150 6.49 -7.86 -0.23
N GLY A 151 7.29 -8.81 0.24
CA GLY A 151 8.75 -8.81 0.03
C GLY A 151 9.17 -8.93 -1.44
N GLY A 152 8.30 -9.51 -2.28
CA GLY A 152 8.49 -9.51 -3.74
C GLY A 152 8.50 -8.10 -4.32
N ASP A 153 7.58 -7.23 -3.88
CA ASP A 153 7.52 -5.82 -4.30
C ASP A 153 8.75 -5.05 -3.81
N SER A 154 9.16 -5.26 -2.55
CA SER A 154 10.36 -4.61 -2.01
C SER A 154 11.59 -4.96 -2.85
N LYS A 155 11.77 -6.25 -3.18
CA LYS A 155 12.86 -6.70 -4.04
C LYS A 155 12.75 -6.13 -5.45
N MET A 156 11.56 -6.13 -6.04
CA MET A 156 11.32 -5.66 -7.40
C MET A 156 11.71 -4.19 -7.59
N PHE A 157 11.43 -3.35 -6.59
CA PHE A 157 11.69 -1.90 -6.67
C PHE A 157 12.88 -1.45 -5.83
N GLY A 158 13.71 -2.38 -5.35
CA GLY A 158 14.94 -2.05 -4.62
C GLY A 158 14.72 -1.35 -3.28
N TYR A 159 13.62 -1.66 -2.58
CA TYR A 159 13.37 -1.18 -1.22
C TYR A 159 14.05 -2.10 -0.20
N ASP A 160 14.71 -1.47 0.77
CA ASP A 160 15.18 -2.13 1.97
C ASP A 160 14.00 -2.48 2.88
N PHE A 161 14.01 -3.70 3.45
CA PHE A 161 13.07 -4.01 4.54
C PHE A 161 13.27 -3.01 5.70
N PRO A 162 12.21 -2.39 6.23
CA PRO A 162 12.30 -1.53 7.41
C PRO A 162 13.05 -2.23 8.55
N LYS A 163 13.96 -1.52 9.22
CA LYS A 163 14.80 -2.09 10.29
C LYS A 163 13.97 -2.75 11.40
N SER A 164 12.79 -2.20 11.70
CA SER A 164 11.82 -2.76 12.66
C SER A 164 11.33 -4.16 12.27
N LEU A 165 11.32 -4.51 10.99
CA LEU A 165 10.95 -5.83 10.50
C LEU A 165 12.11 -6.82 10.55
N ARG A 166 13.36 -6.34 10.46
CA ARG A 166 14.56 -7.19 10.47
C ARG A 166 14.83 -7.80 11.85
N VAL A 167 14.62 -7.04 12.92
CA VAL A 167 14.85 -7.47 14.31
C VAL A 167 13.83 -8.52 14.78
N ASN A 168 12.62 -8.48 14.22
CA ASN A 168 11.54 -9.37 14.61
C ASN A 168 11.54 -10.72 13.86
N ILE A 169 12.42 -10.92 12.88
CA ILE A 169 12.46 -12.16 12.06
C ILE A 169 13.73 -12.98 12.30
N SER A 170 14.79 -12.38 12.87
CA SER A 170 15.94 -13.11 13.43
C SER A 170 15.54 -13.90 14.67
#